data_AF-A0A818HE79-F1
#
_entry.id   AF-A0A818HE79-F1
#
_cell.length_a   1.000
_cell.length_b   1.000
_cell.length_c   1.000
_cell.angle_alpha   90.00
_cell.angle_beta   90.00
_cell.angle_gamma   90.00
#
_symmetry.space_group_name_H-M   'P 1'
#
loop_
_entity.id
_entity.type
_entity.pdbx_description
1 polymer ?
#
loop_
_entity_poly.entity_id
_entity_poly.type
_entity_poly.pdbx_seq_one_letter_code
_entity_poly.pdbx_strand_id
1 'polypeptide(L)'
;MINLRRQLEFCYYSRHENCSGNYTFIAKSPIVEPLHYNEPTQIHLAFGDPNDQIYVSYATNSNEMIPQCSYGLDSSSLHFQVNGTTITYKALDMCEGRANITGPPGLA
;
A
#
# COMPACT_ATOMS: atom_id res chain seq x y z
N MET A 1 8.72 4.10 -9.26
CA MET A 1 8.32 2.94 -8.44
C MET A 1 7.64 3.48 -7.20
N ILE A 2 6.46 2.98 -6.84
CA ILE A 2 5.69 3.47 -5.69
C ILE A 2 6.06 2.62 -4.48
N ASN A 3 6.18 3.23 -3.29
CA ASN A 3 6.38 2.48 -2.05
C ASN A 3 5.11 1.67 -1.73
N LEU A 4 5.22 0.35 -1.86
CA LEU A 4 4.15 -0.61 -1.55
C LEU A 4 4.39 -1.33 -0.22
N ARG A 5 5.24 -0.77 0.65
CA ARG A 5 5.54 -1.28 2.00
C ARG A 5 6.21 -2.66 2.02
N ARG A 6 6.86 -3.04 0.92
CA ARG A 6 7.57 -4.32 0.79
C ARG A 6 8.77 -4.20 -0.13
N GLN A 7 9.69 -5.14 0.05
CA GLN A 7 10.74 -5.44 -0.91
C GLN A 7 10.12 -5.97 -2.20
N LEU A 8 10.70 -5.57 -3.33
CA LEU A 8 10.34 -6.01 -4.65
C LEU A 8 11.52 -6.72 -5.30
N GLU A 9 11.22 -7.84 -5.94
CA GLU A 9 12.15 -8.60 -6.75
C GLU A 9 11.46 -8.84 -8.09
N PHE A 10 12.18 -8.62 -9.19
CA PHE A 10 11.65 -8.84 -10.53
C PHE A 10 12.10 -10.21 -11.02
N CYS A 11 11.14 -11.10 -11.26
CA CYS A 11 11.38 -12.43 -11.79
C CYS A 11 11.30 -12.43 -13.32
N TYR A 12 12.28 -13.05 -13.97
CA TYR A 12 12.31 -13.26 -15.41
C TYR A 12 11.89 -14.68 -15.72
N TYR A 13 10.90 -14.82 -16.60
CA TYR A 13 10.37 -16.11 -17.06
C TYR A 13 10.48 -16.20 -18.58
N SER A 14 10.78 -17.39 -19.10
CA SER A 14 10.70 -17.71 -20.53
C SER A 14 9.50 -18.58 -20.81
N ARG A 15 9.01 -18.53 -22.04
CA ARG A 15 7.92 -19.38 -22.53
C ARG A 15 8.34 -19.98 -23.86
N HIS A 16 8.39 -21.31 -23.94
CA HIS A 16 8.69 -22.02 -25.19
C HIS A 16 7.46 -22.09 -26.11
N GLU A 17 7.70 -22.35 -27.40
CA GLU A 17 6.69 -22.59 -28.45
C GLU A 17 5.67 -21.44 -28.64
N ASN A 18 6.09 -20.34 -29.27
CA ASN A 18 5.22 -19.24 -29.69
C ASN A 18 4.26 -18.75 -28.60
N CYS A 19 4.74 -18.63 -27.35
CA CYS A 19 3.96 -18.19 -26.20
C CYS A 19 2.75 -19.09 -25.87
N SER A 20 2.81 -20.39 -26.13
CA SER A 20 1.73 -21.33 -25.80
C SER A 20 2.07 -22.27 -24.63
N GLY A 21 3.35 -22.56 -24.36
CA GLY A 21 3.79 -23.46 -23.29
C GLY A 21 3.68 -22.92 -21.85
N ASN A 22 4.23 -23.63 -20.87
CA ASN A 22 4.32 -23.13 -19.49
C ASN A 22 5.47 -22.12 -19.32
N TYR A 23 5.32 -21.21 -18.37
CA TYR A 23 6.41 -20.31 -17.97
C TYR A 23 7.48 -21.08 -17.19
N THR A 24 8.73 -20.92 -17.59
CA THR A 24 9.90 -21.45 -16.88
C THR A 24 10.68 -20.29 -16.27
N PHE A 25 10.94 -20.37 -14.97
CA PHE A 25 11.74 -19.39 -14.24
C PHE A 25 13.19 -19.37 -14.77
N ILE A 26 13.74 -18.18 -15.01
CA ILE A 26 15.11 -17.98 -15.52
C ILE A 26 16.00 -17.36 -14.44
N ALA A 27 15.58 -16.20 -13.91
CA ALA A 27 16.42 -15.37 -13.07
C ALA A 27 15.60 -14.39 -12.23
N LYS A 28 16.27 -13.75 -11.27
CA LYS A 28 15.75 -12.67 -10.41
C LYS A 28 16.65 -11.45 -10.51
N SER A 29 16.06 -10.25 -10.42
CA SER A 29 16.80 -9.01 -10.25
C SER A 29 17.36 -8.89 -8.83
N PRO A 30 18.28 -7.92 -8.58
CA PRO A 30 18.52 -7.44 -7.23
C PRO A 30 17.21 -6.96 -6.56
N ILE A 31 17.16 -7.05 -5.24
CA ILE A 31 16.04 -6.55 -4.44
C ILE A 31 16.02 -5.03 -4.51
N VAL A 32 14.84 -4.47 -4.77
CA VAL A 32 14.59 -3.03 -4.66
C VAL A 32 13.66 -2.80 -3.48
N GLU A 33 14.02 -1.85 -2.63
CA GLU A 33 13.26 -1.55 -1.43
C GLU A 33 13.04 -0.06 -1.22
N PRO A 34 11.94 0.34 -0.56
CA PRO A 34 11.73 1.71 -0.14
C PRO A 34 12.75 2.13 0.92
N LEU A 35 13.15 3.41 0.90
CA LEU A 35 14.02 3.98 1.94
C LEU A 35 13.36 3.93 3.32
N HIS A 36 12.03 4.12 3.39
CA HIS A 36 11.26 4.03 4.62
C HIS A 36 9.93 3.29 4.41
N TYR A 37 9.83 2.08 4.94
CA TYR A 37 8.63 1.24 4.82
C TYR A 37 7.38 1.83 5.48
N ASN A 38 7.53 2.61 6.55
CA ASN A 38 6.41 3.15 7.32
C ASN A 38 5.99 4.56 6.88
N GLU A 39 6.57 5.12 5.81
CA GLU A 39 6.16 6.44 5.35
C GLU A 39 4.66 6.46 4.99
N PRO A 40 3.90 7.51 5.37
CA PRO A 40 2.52 7.64 4.97
C PRO A 40 2.40 7.74 3.44
N THR A 41 1.70 6.80 2.83
CA THR A 41 1.45 6.75 1.38
C THR A 41 -0.04 6.69 1.08
N GLN A 42 -0.42 6.82 -0.19
CA GLN A 42 -1.81 6.64 -0.63
C GLN A 42 -2.79 7.53 0.15
N ILE A 43 -2.44 8.82 0.27
CA ILE A 43 -3.24 9.80 1.00
C ILE A 43 -4.54 10.05 0.22
N HIS A 44 -5.67 9.93 0.92
CA HIS A 44 -7.01 10.19 0.40
C HIS A 44 -7.73 11.19 1.31
N LEU A 45 -8.52 12.06 0.69
CA LEU A 45 -9.40 13.00 1.37
C LEU A 45 -10.86 12.62 1.09
N ALA A 46 -11.70 12.70 2.11
CA ALA A 46 -13.14 12.50 2.00
C ALA A 46 -13.88 13.54 2.84
N PHE A 47 -15.05 13.98 2.39
CA PHE A 47 -15.90 14.84 3.21
C PHE A 47 -16.52 14.06 4.36
N GLY A 48 -16.68 14.69 5.52
CA GLY A 48 -17.53 14.18 6.59
C GLY A 48 -18.99 14.56 6.40
N ASP A 49 -19.84 14.14 7.34
CA ASP A 49 -21.26 14.52 7.33
C ASP A 49 -21.46 16.02 7.57
N PRO A 50 -20.73 16.66 8.51
CA PRO A 50 -20.74 18.11 8.65
C PRO A 50 -19.97 18.80 7.52
N ASN A 51 -20.47 19.96 7.06
CA ASN A 51 -19.84 20.75 5.99
C ASN A 51 -18.46 21.35 6.36
N ASP A 52 -18.06 21.24 7.62
CA ASP A 52 -16.79 21.72 8.17
C ASP A 52 -15.84 20.57 8.55
N GLN A 53 -16.13 19.33 8.11
CA GLN A 53 -15.31 18.16 8.40
C GLN A 53 -14.74 17.50 7.14
N ILE A 54 -13.45 17.15 7.20
CA ILE A 54 -12.77 16.33 6.20
C ILE A 54 -12.03 15.20 6.91
N TYR A 55 -12.10 14.00 6.35
CA TYR A 55 -11.32 12.85 6.75
C TYR A 55 -10.06 12.75 5.89
N VAL A 56 -8.92 12.56 6.55
CA VAL A 56 -7.65 12.23 5.91
C VAL A 56 -7.34 10.77 6.22
N SER A 57 -7.15 9.96 5.18
CA SER A 57 -6.76 8.56 5.30
C SER A 57 -5.46 8.32 4.55
N TYR A 58 -4.58 7.51 5.12
CA TYR A 58 -3.31 7.13 4.51
C TYR A 58 -2.92 5.72 4.94
N ALA A 59 -2.00 5.12 4.19
CA ALA A 59 -1.50 3.77 4.46
C ALA A 59 -0.05 3.83 4.96
N THR A 60 0.20 3.16 6.07
CA THR A 60 1.52 2.85 6.63
C THR A 60 1.71 1.33 6.69
N ASN A 61 2.92 0.88 7.03
CA ASN A 61 3.22 -0.55 7.20
C ASN A 61 3.00 -1.06 8.64
N SER A 62 2.72 -0.17 9.59
CA SER A 62 2.55 -0.51 11.01
C SER A 62 1.43 0.32 11.65
N ASN A 63 0.80 -0.26 12.68
CA ASN A 63 -0.19 0.38 13.54
C ASN A 63 0.33 0.67 14.95
N GLU A 64 1.64 0.51 15.19
CA GLU A 64 2.27 0.72 16.51
C GLU A 64 2.24 2.19 16.96
N MET A 65 2.26 3.12 16.00
CA MET A 65 2.18 4.56 16.28
C MET A 65 0.75 5.05 16.09
N ILE A 66 0.34 5.97 16.97
CA ILE A 66 -0.92 6.70 16.81
C ILE A 66 -0.80 7.59 15.57
N PRO A 67 -1.66 7.43 14.55
CA PRO A 67 -1.59 8.25 13.35
C PRO A 67 -1.93 9.70 13.70
N GLN A 68 -1.19 10.64 13.13
CA GLN A 68 -1.38 12.08 13.38
C GLN A 68 -1.53 12.82 12.05
N CYS A 69 -2.27 13.93 12.09
CA CYS A 69 -2.40 14.88 10.99
C CYS A 69 -2.23 16.29 11.54
N SER A 70 -1.25 17.03 11.01
CA SER A 70 -1.08 18.44 11.27
C SER A 70 -1.62 19.25 10.10
N TYR A 71 -2.47 20.23 10.38
CA TYR A 71 -3.11 21.06 9.37
C TYR A 71 -3.21 22.52 9.82
N GLY A 72 -3.50 23.40 8.85
CA GLY A 72 -3.58 24.84 9.05
C GLY A 72 -4.09 25.52 7.80
N LEU A 73 -4.37 26.82 7.91
CA LEU A 73 -4.76 27.65 6.77
C LEU A 73 -3.54 28.07 5.94
N ASP A 74 -2.35 28.02 6.52
CA ASP A 74 -1.09 28.36 5.87
C ASP A 74 -0.14 27.16 5.89
N SER A 75 0.46 26.84 4.74
CA SER A 75 1.40 25.71 4.59
C SER A 75 2.67 25.81 5.45
N SER A 76 3.08 27.03 5.81
CA SER A 76 4.21 27.28 6.70
C SER A 76 3.84 27.23 8.18
N SER A 77 2.54 27.16 8.50
CA SER A 77 2.04 27.24 9.88
C SER A 77 0.87 26.30 10.14
N LEU A 78 1.21 25.03 10.43
CA LEU A 78 0.26 23.97 10.75
C LEU A 78 0.03 23.90 12.27
N HIS A 79 -0.83 24.79 12.79
CA HIS A 79 -1.07 24.91 14.24
C HIS A 79 -2.07 23.89 14.80
N PHE A 80 -2.84 23.22 13.95
CA PHE A 80 -3.82 22.23 14.40
C PHE A 80 -3.23 20.83 14.24
N GLN A 81 -3.48 19.98 15.23
CA GLN A 81 -3.05 18.59 15.23
C GLN A 81 -4.18 17.71 15.71
N VAL A 82 -4.44 16.63 14.97
CA VAL A 82 -5.47 15.63 15.31
C VAL A 82 -4.83 14.25 15.29
N ASN A 83 -5.17 13.45 16.30
CA ASN A 83 -4.84 12.03 16.35
C ASN A 83 -5.98 11.24 15.71
N GLY A 84 -5.64 10.28 14.85
CA GLY A 84 -6.58 9.38 14.20
C GLY A 84 -6.60 8.00 14.86
N THR A 85 -7.26 7.08 14.17
CA THR A 85 -7.25 5.64 14.48
C THR A 85 -6.70 4.86 13.29
N THR A 86 -6.23 3.64 13.56
CA THR A 86 -5.71 2.74 12.53
C THR A 86 -6.58 1.50 12.44
N ILE A 87 -6.88 1.07 11.23
CA ILE A 87 -7.56 -0.20 10.95
C ILE A 87 -6.79 -0.95 9.87
N THR A 88 -6.84 -2.27 9.92
CA THR A 88 -6.23 -3.15 8.92
C THR A 88 -7.10 -4.40 8.73
N TYR A 89 -6.83 -5.15 7.69
CA TYR A 89 -7.47 -6.43 7.38
C TYR A 89 -6.41 -7.47 7.04
N LYS A 90 -6.76 -8.73 7.29
CA LYS A 90 -5.95 -9.92 6.99
C LYS A 90 -6.58 -10.68 5.84
N ALA A 91 -5.81 -11.59 5.25
CA ALA A 91 -6.30 -12.50 4.21
C ALA A 91 -7.55 -13.28 4.68
N LEU A 92 -7.57 -13.72 5.93
CA LEU A 92 -8.69 -14.44 6.55
C LEU A 92 -9.96 -13.61 6.70
N ASP A 93 -9.88 -12.28 6.64
CA ASP A 93 -11.05 -11.39 6.67
C ASP A 93 -11.73 -11.32 5.28
N MET A 94 -11.13 -11.92 4.24
CA MET A 94 -11.65 -11.92 2.88
C MET A 94 -12.50 -13.17 2.60
N CYS A 95 -13.65 -12.98 1.93
CA CYS A 95 -14.62 -14.05 1.68
C CYS A 95 -14.19 -15.07 0.61
N GLU A 96 -13.39 -14.66 -0.38
CA GLU A 96 -13.12 -15.46 -1.58
C GLU A 96 -11.65 -15.89 -1.73
N GLY A 97 -11.43 -17.07 -2.32
CA GLY A 97 -10.11 -17.69 -2.43
C GLY A 97 -9.05 -16.85 -3.17
N ARG A 98 -9.44 -16.01 -4.14
CA ARG A 98 -8.50 -15.10 -4.81
C ARG A 98 -8.00 -13.98 -3.89
N ALA A 99 -8.82 -13.52 -2.97
CA ALA A 99 -8.45 -12.48 -2.01
C ALA A 99 -7.83 -13.04 -0.73
N ASN A 100 -8.16 -14.29 -0.37
CA ASN A 100 -7.70 -14.95 0.86
C ASN A 100 -6.44 -15.83 0.65
N ILE A 101 -6.24 -16.41 -0.55
CA ILE A 101 -5.20 -17.43 -0.78
C ILE A 101 -4.14 -16.96 -1.77
N THR A 102 -4.53 -16.61 -3.00
CA THR A 102 -3.57 -16.44 -4.10
C THR A 102 -3.22 -14.99 -4.43
N GLY A 103 -4.07 -14.04 -4.05
CA GLY A 103 -4.04 -12.69 -4.59
C GLY A 103 -4.56 -12.61 -6.05
N PRO A 104 -4.59 -11.40 -6.63
CA PRO A 104 -4.94 -11.20 -8.04
C PRO A 104 -3.97 -11.96 -8.97
N PRO A 105 -4.46 -12.61 -10.04
CA PRO A 105 -3.57 -13.24 -11.01
C PRO A 105 -2.74 -12.15 -11.71
N GLY A 106 -1.40 -12.18 -11.55
CA GLY A 106 -0.47 -11.31 -12.28
C GLY A 106 0.62 -10.58 -11.49
N LEU A 107 0.83 -10.87 -10.20
CA LEU A 107 1.92 -10.29 -9.39
C LEU A 107 2.82 -11.39 -8.78
N ALA A 108 3.39 -12.24 -9.64
CA ALA A 108 4.43 -13.22 -9.31
C ALA A 108 5.56 -13.18 -10.34
#